data_AF-A0A7J4QUB2-F1
#
_entry.id   AF-A0A7J4QUB2-F1
#
_cell.length_a   1.000
_cell.length_b   1.000
_cell.length_c   1.000
_cell.angle_alpha   90.00
_cell.angle_beta   90.00
_cell.angle_gamma   90.00
#
_symmetry.space_group_name_H-M   'P 1'
#
loop_
_entity.id
_entity.type
_entity.pdbx_description
1 polymer ?
#
loop_
_entity_poly.entity_id
_entity_poly.type
_entity_poly.pdbx_seq_one_letter_code
_entity_poly.pdbx_strand_id
1 'polypeptide(L)'
;KVDQLGNHPEAPWFTKAGQGWAISLPENGDVVNPGESTTMTVFVTPPEDAYAGEVGVLRIRISDASGAGQIVQEIPVRVGQEANVTVDHRGTWKVNADGGLPTAWIENHGNDVAVMQVSVDGLPQGWVLNGTGQVVVAPGQLLGIPLMLTPDEAWNQQRFLVTINVHHPTLGTIDHDLEIEHGAHTFHSTPVHLARQGTEIEIEFGQILDGGLTSSDSVAFGEQSMTFIMGSNQNELLLESTIDSTDRMSIYTSGYTLPSVDVDCDLEALAFASLGRVELTGDVGECEVIASSEESVRATILLISNTGDTVPLLSDSVVLGPDENATYELNVTSWKPDAGQMTVTVKVIDSYGRILEEDSISTVSRASGWNVGIFSFTADDELKVSIQRTSYQVLEGVNCHVEIDSMTNNWPSPLVRVIDVAEGDFPPVVVIPAPAELSDNEQLKATLRCDAPYDIDDDSSDDTATALYTKSSQPIVEGSEIVVTLLVAALLLIVAYFGGILTSAPAGKKKSVPQVKETPKSEDASEPVTQDVEEEEDEFSFEIPEESTQDSGATVEEQLPVDTVEVIEVPDEEDVTPSGRLASLRDEMTGEKPSAEGRQDRMARFFEDR
;
A
#
# COMPACT_ATOMS: atom_id res chain seq x y z
N LYS A 1 -22.04 -27.90 27.48
CA LYS A 1 -23.09 -28.96 27.61
C LYS A 1 -22.86 -29.97 26.49
N VAL A 2 -23.07 -31.26 26.75
CA VAL A 2 -22.87 -32.35 25.77
C VAL A 2 -24.13 -33.20 25.77
N ASP A 3 -24.76 -33.35 24.61
CA ASP A 3 -26.10 -33.95 24.47
C ASP A 3 -26.02 -35.31 23.77
N GLN A 4 -26.64 -36.34 24.35
CA GLN A 4 -26.62 -37.69 23.78
C GLN A 4 -27.75 -37.86 22.75
N LEU A 5 -27.41 -37.69 21.48
CA LEU A 5 -28.31 -37.83 20.34
C LEU A 5 -28.44 -39.28 19.83
N GLY A 6 -27.60 -40.19 20.30
CA GLY A 6 -27.63 -41.62 19.98
C GLY A 6 -28.77 -42.39 20.65
N ASN A 7 -28.97 -43.65 20.24
CA ASN A 7 -30.04 -44.53 20.73
C ASN A 7 -29.57 -45.58 21.76
N HIS A 8 -28.33 -45.47 22.25
CA HIS A 8 -27.75 -46.33 23.28
C HIS A 8 -27.08 -45.46 24.37
N PRO A 9 -27.05 -45.86 25.65
CA PRO A 9 -26.27 -45.16 26.68
C PRO A 9 -24.77 -45.26 26.42
N GLU A 10 -24.05 -44.14 26.49
CA GLU A 10 -22.61 -44.12 26.18
C GLU A 10 -21.88 -43.00 26.94
N ALA A 11 -20.60 -43.20 27.24
CA ALA A 11 -19.72 -42.20 27.83
C ALA A 11 -19.01 -41.42 26.70
N PRO A 12 -19.03 -40.08 26.70
CA PRO A 12 -18.29 -39.29 25.72
C PRO A 12 -16.80 -39.28 26.06
N TRP A 13 -15.97 -39.54 25.04
CA TRP A 13 -14.52 -39.34 25.09
C TRP A 13 -14.16 -37.93 24.61
N PHE A 14 -13.22 -37.26 25.26
CA PHE A 14 -12.81 -35.89 24.94
C PHE A 14 -11.34 -35.81 24.52
N THR A 15 -11.04 -35.10 23.43
CA THR A 15 -9.67 -34.85 22.95
C THR A 15 -9.49 -33.45 22.37
N LYS A 16 -8.28 -32.87 22.49
CA LYS A 16 -7.90 -31.68 21.73
C LYS A 16 -7.81 -32.03 20.24
N ALA A 17 -8.30 -31.14 19.37
CA ALA A 17 -8.39 -31.37 17.93
C ALA A 17 -7.53 -30.36 17.14
N GLY A 18 -6.28 -30.73 16.88
CA GLY A 18 -5.33 -29.87 16.15
C GLY A 18 -4.57 -28.88 17.05
N GLN A 19 -4.00 -27.86 16.41
CA GLN A 19 -3.24 -26.79 17.08
C GLN A 19 -4.16 -25.74 17.75
N GLY A 20 -3.57 -24.82 18.50
CA GLY A 20 -4.26 -23.82 19.34
C GLY A 20 -3.79 -23.86 20.80
N TRP A 21 -4.38 -23.02 21.66
CA TRP A 21 -3.98 -22.84 23.08
C TRP A 21 -3.93 -24.13 23.92
N ALA A 22 -3.24 -24.08 25.07
CA ALA A 22 -3.17 -25.17 26.01
C ALA A 22 -4.51 -25.39 26.72
N ILE A 23 -5.05 -26.61 26.65
CA ILE A 23 -6.28 -27.01 27.34
C ILE A 23 -6.09 -28.33 28.08
N SER A 24 -6.64 -28.40 29.29
CA SER A 24 -6.78 -29.63 30.05
C SER A 24 -8.24 -30.10 30.00
N LEU A 25 -8.42 -31.35 29.58
CA LEU A 25 -9.70 -32.03 29.38
C LEU A 25 -9.75 -33.27 30.28
N PRO A 26 -10.92 -33.64 30.85
CA PRO A 26 -11.11 -34.97 31.42
C PRO A 26 -11.06 -36.01 30.30
N GLU A 27 -10.39 -37.15 30.52
CA GLU A 27 -10.27 -38.21 29.48
C GLU A 27 -11.65 -38.75 29.04
N ASN A 28 -12.59 -38.86 29.98
CA ASN A 28 -13.93 -39.41 29.77
C ASN A 28 -14.96 -38.59 30.56
N GLY A 29 -16.19 -38.51 30.04
CA GLY A 29 -17.38 -38.15 30.81
C GLY A 29 -18.08 -39.37 31.42
N ASP A 30 -19.07 -39.12 32.27
CA ASP A 30 -20.00 -40.16 32.74
C ASP A 30 -20.87 -40.72 31.59
N VAL A 31 -21.42 -41.92 31.78
CA VAL A 31 -22.36 -42.55 30.83
C VAL A 31 -23.68 -41.77 30.79
N VAL A 32 -24.06 -41.28 29.61
CA VAL A 32 -25.28 -40.50 29.36
C VAL A 32 -26.30 -41.36 28.61
N ASN A 33 -27.57 -41.36 29.02
CA ASN A 33 -28.63 -42.10 28.32
C ASN A 33 -29.15 -41.33 27.07
N PRO A 34 -29.78 -42.02 26.10
CA PRO A 34 -30.43 -41.37 24.95
C PRO A 34 -31.37 -40.23 25.33
N GLY A 35 -31.10 -39.03 24.79
CA GLY A 35 -31.86 -37.81 25.06
C GLY A 35 -31.52 -37.09 26.38
N GLU A 36 -30.56 -37.58 27.16
CA GLU A 36 -30.00 -36.87 28.32
C GLU A 36 -28.76 -36.04 27.93
N SER A 37 -28.24 -35.26 28.88
CA SER A 37 -27.11 -34.36 28.66
C SER A 37 -26.18 -34.30 29.87
N THR A 38 -24.88 -34.13 29.62
CA THR A 38 -23.85 -33.93 30.66
C THR A 38 -23.10 -32.60 30.51
N THR A 39 -22.27 -32.28 31.50
CA THR A 39 -21.45 -31.07 31.58
C THR A 39 -19.98 -31.44 31.77
N MET A 40 -19.11 -30.88 30.92
CA MET A 40 -17.66 -30.96 31.06
C MET A 40 -17.13 -29.59 31.49
N THR A 41 -16.18 -29.58 32.43
CA THR A 41 -15.31 -28.44 32.70
C THR A 41 -14.05 -28.57 31.85
N VAL A 42 -13.63 -27.47 31.23
CA VAL A 42 -12.37 -27.36 30.49
C VAL A 42 -11.51 -26.33 31.21
N PHE A 43 -10.26 -26.65 31.51
CA PHE A 43 -9.30 -25.66 31.97
C PHE A 43 -8.48 -25.18 30.78
N VAL A 44 -8.31 -23.87 30.69
CA VAL A 44 -7.68 -23.19 29.56
C VAL A 44 -6.51 -22.39 30.12
N THR A 45 -5.34 -22.55 29.51
CA THR A 45 -4.17 -21.73 29.79
C THR A 45 -3.87 -20.94 28.52
N PRO A 46 -4.01 -19.60 28.52
CA PRO A 46 -3.55 -18.79 27.39
C PRO A 46 -2.02 -18.90 27.26
N PRO A 47 -1.46 -18.55 26.10
CA PRO A 47 -0.02 -18.29 25.97
C PRO A 47 0.47 -17.23 26.96
N GLU A 48 1.75 -17.27 27.34
CA GLU A 48 2.34 -16.30 28.26
C GLU A 48 2.56 -14.92 27.60
N ASP A 49 2.59 -14.88 26.25
CA ASP A 49 2.66 -13.69 25.39
C ASP A 49 1.27 -13.13 25.00
N ALA A 50 0.17 -13.68 25.53
CA ALA A 50 -1.18 -13.36 25.06
C ALA A 50 -1.74 -12.05 25.64
N TYR A 51 -2.02 -11.09 24.76
CA TYR A 51 -2.54 -9.78 25.13
C TYR A 51 -4.03 -9.78 25.48
N ALA A 52 -4.44 -8.88 26.37
CA ALA A 52 -5.84 -8.71 26.75
C ALA A 52 -6.72 -8.49 25.52
N GLY A 53 -7.85 -9.19 25.46
CA GLY A 53 -8.75 -9.12 24.33
C GLY A 53 -8.40 -10.00 23.13
N GLU A 54 -7.23 -10.64 23.05
CA GLU A 54 -6.92 -11.66 22.03
C GLU A 54 -7.96 -12.79 22.05
N VAL A 55 -8.35 -13.31 20.89
CA VAL A 55 -9.37 -14.36 20.74
C VAL A 55 -8.72 -15.68 20.30
N GLY A 56 -8.54 -16.59 21.26
CA GLY A 56 -8.17 -17.98 20.99
C GLY A 56 -9.37 -18.82 20.56
N VAL A 57 -9.15 -19.86 19.75
CA VAL A 57 -10.19 -20.85 19.40
C VAL A 57 -9.83 -22.21 19.97
N LEU A 58 -10.67 -22.72 20.87
CA LEU A 58 -10.52 -24.06 21.43
C LEU A 58 -11.23 -25.08 20.53
N ARG A 59 -10.46 -26.03 20.00
CA ARG A 59 -10.98 -27.10 19.14
C ARG A 59 -11.02 -28.41 19.92
N ILE A 60 -12.21 -28.88 20.26
CA ILE A 60 -12.44 -30.07 21.09
C ILE A 60 -13.18 -31.13 20.27
N ARG A 61 -12.55 -32.28 20.05
CA ARG A 61 -13.22 -33.47 19.52
C ARG A 61 -13.92 -34.20 20.65
N ILE A 62 -15.22 -34.41 20.49
CA ILE A 62 -16.05 -35.29 21.30
C ILE A 62 -16.36 -36.53 20.46
N SER A 63 -16.15 -37.73 20.99
CA SER A 63 -16.55 -38.98 20.32
C SER A 63 -17.23 -39.97 21.24
N ASP A 64 -17.89 -40.95 20.65
CA ASP A 64 -18.26 -42.21 21.30
C ASP A 64 -17.00 -43.06 21.65
N ALA A 65 -17.20 -44.15 22.37
CA ALA A 65 -16.12 -45.04 22.77
C ALA A 65 -15.67 -46.00 21.65
N SER A 66 -16.44 -46.13 20.55
CA SER A 66 -16.12 -46.96 19.40
C SER A 66 -15.56 -46.20 18.19
N GLY A 67 -15.59 -44.85 18.21
CA GLY A 67 -15.18 -43.98 17.11
C GLY A 67 -16.18 -43.91 15.95
N ALA A 68 -17.41 -44.43 16.13
CA ALA A 68 -18.47 -44.43 15.13
C ALA A 68 -19.25 -43.10 15.05
N GLY A 69 -19.14 -42.24 16.04
CA GLY A 69 -19.80 -40.93 16.12
C GLY A 69 -18.86 -39.89 16.74
N GLN A 70 -18.38 -38.95 15.92
CA GLN A 70 -17.52 -37.85 16.37
C GLN A 70 -18.06 -36.49 15.92
N ILE A 71 -17.80 -35.46 16.73
CA ILE A 71 -17.98 -34.05 16.39
C ILE A 71 -16.75 -33.27 16.87
N VAL A 72 -16.33 -32.27 16.11
CA VAL A 72 -15.37 -31.26 16.57
C VAL A 72 -16.17 -30.00 16.87
N GLN A 73 -16.14 -29.57 18.13
CA GLN A 73 -16.72 -28.29 18.54
C GLN A 73 -15.60 -27.26 18.64
N GLU A 74 -15.87 -26.08 18.10
CA GLU A 74 -15.01 -24.91 18.22
C GLU A 74 -15.65 -23.93 19.22
N ILE A 75 -14.84 -23.40 20.13
CA ILE A 75 -15.28 -22.49 21.20
C ILE A 75 -14.32 -21.30 21.22
N PRO A 76 -14.75 -20.09 20.83
CA PRO A 76 -13.94 -18.90 20.99
C PRO A 76 -13.80 -18.56 22.48
N VAL A 77 -12.59 -18.20 22.90
CA VAL A 77 -12.25 -17.69 24.22
C VAL A 77 -11.49 -16.38 24.06
N ARG A 78 -11.61 -15.47 25.04
CA ARG A 78 -10.93 -14.17 25.02
C ARG A 78 -9.99 -14.07 26.22
N VAL A 79 -8.79 -13.54 26.01
CA VAL A 79 -7.86 -13.24 27.11
C VAL A 79 -8.44 -12.13 27.99
N GLY A 80 -8.42 -12.34 29.31
CA GLY A 80 -8.82 -11.33 30.29
C GLY A 80 -7.70 -10.33 30.60
N GLN A 81 -8.07 -9.16 31.10
CA GLN A 81 -7.12 -8.14 31.55
C GLN A 81 -6.47 -8.55 32.89
N GLU A 82 -5.15 -8.54 32.93
CA GLU A 82 -4.33 -8.64 34.14
C GLU A 82 -3.41 -7.42 34.21
N ALA A 83 -3.69 -6.51 35.15
CA ALA A 83 -2.96 -5.27 35.34
C ALA A 83 -1.84 -5.45 36.37
N ASN A 84 -0.61 -5.07 36.00
CA ASN A 84 0.55 -5.12 36.87
C ASN A 84 1.51 -3.99 36.50
N VAL A 85 1.57 -2.94 37.31
CA VAL A 85 2.36 -1.73 37.04
C VAL A 85 3.29 -1.45 38.21
N THR A 86 4.54 -1.09 37.92
CA THR A 86 5.54 -0.65 38.89
C THR A 86 6.01 0.77 38.59
N VAL A 87 6.58 1.42 39.61
CA VAL A 87 7.19 2.75 39.55
C VAL A 87 8.54 2.66 40.27
N ASP A 88 9.62 3.14 39.66
CA ASP A 88 10.95 3.19 40.29
C ASP A 88 11.79 4.36 39.73
N HIS A 89 13.01 4.55 40.25
CA HIS A 89 13.89 5.67 39.99
C HIS A 89 15.39 5.36 40.14
N ARG A 90 16.24 6.30 39.72
CA ARG A 90 17.66 6.37 40.04
C ARG A 90 18.09 7.78 40.45
N GLY A 91 18.96 7.84 41.46
CA GLY A 91 19.50 9.10 41.97
C GLY A 91 18.48 9.98 42.69
N THR A 92 18.76 11.28 42.73
CA THR A 92 17.86 12.34 43.21
C THR A 92 17.25 13.08 42.02
N TRP A 93 16.06 13.67 42.19
CA TRP A 93 15.51 14.56 41.16
C TRP A 93 16.30 15.86 41.15
N LYS A 94 17.20 15.99 40.18
CA LYS A 94 18.00 17.19 39.96
C LYS A 94 17.14 18.28 39.33
N VAL A 95 17.06 19.42 39.99
CA VAL A 95 16.35 20.63 39.52
C VAL A 95 17.19 21.88 39.74
N ASN A 96 17.01 22.89 38.90
CA ASN A 96 17.55 24.23 39.09
C ASN A 96 16.60 25.27 38.47
N ALA A 97 17.03 26.52 38.29
CA ALA A 97 16.17 27.61 37.81
C ALA A 97 15.56 27.37 36.41
N ASP A 98 16.18 26.54 35.56
CA ASP A 98 15.67 26.23 34.22
C ASP A 98 14.64 25.08 34.24
N GLY A 99 14.59 24.31 35.33
CA GLY A 99 13.76 23.11 35.50
C GLY A 99 14.59 21.82 35.64
N GLY A 100 13.93 20.68 35.42
CA GLY A 100 14.57 19.37 35.32
C GLY A 100 13.56 18.21 35.36
N LEU A 101 13.78 17.16 34.55
CA LEU A 101 13.05 15.88 34.64
C LEU A 101 13.76 14.88 35.58
N PRO A 102 13.01 13.94 36.20
CA PRO A 102 13.58 12.90 37.05
C PRO A 102 14.04 11.69 36.23
N THR A 103 15.04 10.96 36.74
CA THR A 103 15.33 9.59 36.30
C THR A 103 14.41 8.62 37.02
N ALA A 104 13.11 8.75 36.77
CA ALA A 104 12.05 7.91 37.31
C ALA A 104 11.09 7.47 36.20
N TRP A 105 10.51 6.27 36.32
CA TRP A 105 9.72 5.65 35.27
C TRP A 105 8.59 4.81 35.80
N ILE A 106 7.69 4.46 34.88
CA ILE A 106 6.56 3.55 35.06
C ILE A 106 6.78 2.38 34.11
N GLU A 107 6.63 1.15 34.60
CA GLU A 107 6.78 -0.07 33.80
C GLU A 107 5.51 -0.93 33.91
N ASN A 108 4.95 -1.35 32.78
CA ASN A 108 3.73 -2.15 32.73
C ASN A 108 4.08 -3.61 32.42
N HIS A 109 4.03 -4.46 33.44
CA HIS A 109 4.18 -5.91 33.33
C HIS A 109 2.83 -6.63 33.19
N GLY A 110 1.73 -5.90 33.00
CA GLY A 110 0.41 -6.44 32.70
C GLY A 110 0.23 -6.76 31.21
N ASN A 111 -0.87 -7.42 30.86
CA ASN A 111 -1.16 -7.84 29.48
C ASN A 111 -2.09 -6.87 28.70
N ASP A 112 -2.43 -5.72 29.28
CA ASP A 112 -3.27 -4.68 28.64
C ASP A 112 -2.60 -3.29 28.67
N VAL A 113 -3.07 -2.38 27.82
CA VAL A 113 -2.59 -0.99 27.73
C VAL A 113 -3.12 -0.17 28.91
N ALA A 114 -2.23 0.25 29.80
CA ALA A 114 -2.56 1.03 30.98
C ALA A 114 -2.63 2.54 30.67
N VAL A 115 -3.82 3.13 30.80
CA VAL A 115 -4.02 4.60 30.79
C VAL A 115 -4.06 5.08 32.24
N MET A 116 -3.12 5.94 32.63
CA MET A 116 -2.89 6.36 34.02
C MET A 116 -2.80 7.88 34.15
N GLN A 117 -2.96 8.38 35.38
CA GLN A 117 -2.61 9.77 35.73
C GLN A 117 -1.46 9.81 36.73
N VAL A 118 -0.54 10.75 36.54
CA VAL A 118 0.66 10.96 37.34
C VAL A 118 0.61 12.36 37.94
N SER A 119 0.82 12.46 39.26
CA SER A 119 0.96 13.74 39.97
C SER A 119 2.16 13.70 40.93
N VAL A 120 2.50 14.86 41.51
CA VAL A 120 3.60 14.98 42.49
C VAL A 120 3.09 15.77 43.70
N ASP A 121 3.02 15.10 44.84
CA ASP A 121 2.65 15.68 46.13
C ASP A 121 3.89 16.05 46.96
N GLY A 122 3.67 16.86 48.01
CA GLY A 122 4.74 17.35 48.90
C GLY A 122 5.46 18.61 48.42
N LEU A 123 5.14 19.11 47.22
CA LEU A 123 5.73 20.33 46.65
C LEU A 123 5.41 21.58 47.51
N PRO A 124 6.43 22.41 47.87
CA PRO A 124 6.20 23.69 48.52
C PRO A 124 5.45 24.69 47.63
N GLN A 125 4.78 25.67 48.24
CA GLN A 125 4.15 26.77 47.50
C GLN A 125 5.19 27.52 46.64
N GLY A 126 4.82 27.80 45.38
CA GLY A 126 5.65 28.52 44.41
C GLY A 126 6.33 27.64 43.36
N TRP A 127 6.44 26.34 43.63
CA TRP A 127 6.97 25.35 42.68
C TRP A 127 5.99 25.12 41.52
N VAL A 128 6.53 24.89 40.32
CA VAL A 128 5.76 24.68 39.09
C VAL A 128 6.08 23.32 38.49
N LEU A 129 5.03 22.53 38.26
CA LEU A 129 5.11 21.22 37.61
C LEU A 129 4.60 21.35 36.18
N ASN A 130 5.46 21.06 35.19
CA ASN A 130 5.18 21.17 33.76
C ASN A 130 5.21 19.78 33.12
N GLY A 131 4.45 19.57 32.04
CA GLY A 131 4.39 18.30 31.32
C GLY A 131 2.99 17.65 31.36
N THR A 132 2.90 16.42 30.89
CA THR A 132 1.61 15.74 30.71
C THR A 132 1.34 14.77 31.85
N GLY A 133 0.37 15.08 32.70
CA GLY A 133 -0.02 14.21 33.82
C GLY A 133 -0.71 12.91 33.36
N GLN A 134 -1.32 12.86 32.18
CA GLN A 134 -1.87 11.61 31.64
C GLN A 134 -0.80 10.85 30.85
N VAL A 135 -0.66 9.55 31.13
CA VAL A 135 0.27 8.65 30.43
C VAL A 135 -0.45 7.41 29.91
N VAL A 136 0.12 6.81 28.87
CA VAL A 136 -0.34 5.54 28.28
C VAL A 136 0.87 4.62 28.18
N VAL A 137 0.79 3.42 28.74
CA VAL A 137 1.90 2.45 28.79
C VAL A 137 1.41 1.09 28.33
N ALA A 138 1.92 0.62 27.20
CA ALA A 138 1.59 -0.69 26.63
C ALA A 138 2.19 -1.85 27.46
N PRO A 139 1.71 -3.09 27.29
CA PRO A 139 2.34 -4.29 27.86
C PRO A 139 3.83 -4.38 27.54
N GLY A 140 4.66 -4.66 28.56
CA GLY A 140 6.11 -4.71 28.44
C GLY A 140 6.81 -3.36 28.21
N GLN A 141 6.05 -2.25 28.16
CA GLN A 141 6.62 -0.92 27.97
C GLN A 141 7.10 -0.32 29.28
N LEU A 142 8.26 0.34 29.20
CA LEU A 142 8.83 1.22 30.20
C LEU A 142 8.78 2.67 29.69
N LEU A 143 8.27 3.58 30.52
CA LEU A 143 8.06 4.99 30.18
C LEU A 143 8.63 5.90 31.27
N GLY A 144 9.60 6.75 30.91
CA GLY A 144 10.11 7.80 31.80
C GLY A 144 9.01 8.82 32.15
N ILE A 145 8.99 9.27 33.41
CA ILE A 145 7.95 10.19 33.91
C ILE A 145 8.07 11.55 33.20
N PRO A 146 7.04 11.99 32.43
CA PRO A 146 7.13 13.14 31.54
C PRO A 146 6.78 14.45 32.26
N LEU A 147 7.29 14.61 33.49
CA LEU A 147 7.03 15.76 34.36
C LEU A 147 8.35 16.48 34.65
N MET A 148 8.43 17.75 34.27
CA MET A 148 9.53 18.66 34.56
C MET A 148 9.15 19.52 35.76
N LEU A 149 10.07 19.68 36.72
CA LEU A 149 9.84 20.45 37.94
C LEU A 149 10.73 21.69 37.99
N THR A 150 10.11 22.87 38.15
CA THR A 150 10.79 24.16 38.29
C THR A 150 10.61 24.69 39.73
N PRO A 151 11.71 25.04 40.43
CA PRO A 151 11.67 25.53 41.81
C PRO A 151 11.19 26.98 41.92
N ASP A 152 10.67 27.33 43.10
CA ASP A 152 10.40 28.73 43.48
C ASP A 152 11.72 29.54 43.63
N GLU A 153 11.71 30.83 43.23
CA GLU A 153 12.88 31.71 43.30
C GLU A 153 13.46 31.88 44.73
N ALA A 154 12.67 31.66 45.77
CA ALA A 154 13.11 31.73 47.17
C ALA A 154 13.56 30.38 47.76
N TRP A 155 13.63 29.31 46.95
CA TRP A 155 14.15 28.01 47.42
C TRP A 155 15.62 28.12 47.84
N ASN A 156 15.91 27.66 49.05
CA ASN A 156 17.24 27.71 49.67
C ASN A 156 18.16 26.54 49.28
N GLN A 157 17.88 25.85 48.15
CA GLN A 157 18.58 24.65 47.67
C GLN A 157 18.60 23.47 48.67
N GLN A 158 17.78 23.52 49.73
CA GLN A 158 17.68 22.43 50.70
C GLN A 158 16.89 21.26 50.10
N ARG A 159 17.44 20.05 50.20
CA ARG A 159 16.75 18.81 49.79
C ARG A 159 15.47 18.56 50.59
N PHE A 160 14.48 17.95 49.95
CA PHE A 160 13.23 17.49 50.55
C PHE A 160 12.65 16.31 49.75
N LEU A 161 11.76 15.54 50.35
CA LEU A 161 11.04 14.45 49.69
C LEU A 161 9.75 14.97 49.04
N VAL A 162 9.45 14.45 47.86
CA VAL A 162 8.13 14.50 47.20
C VAL A 162 7.63 13.07 47.01
N THR A 163 6.33 12.90 46.82
CA THR A 163 5.73 11.61 46.47
C THR A 163 5.14 11.71 45.08
N ILE A 164 5.62 10.88 44.15
CA ILE A 164 5.01 10.66 42.84
C ILE A 164 3.82 9.73 43.06
N ASN A 165 2.64 10.16 42.62
CA ASN A 165 1.43 9.34 42.68
C ASN A 165 1.07 8.90 41.27
N VAL A 166 0.96 7.59 41.02
CA VAL A 166 0.48 7.02 39.75
C VAL A 166 -0.87 6.36 39.97
N HIS A 167 -1.94 6.98 39.47
CA HIS A 167 -3.30 6.48 39.58
C HIS A 167 -3.65 5.57 38.38
N HIS A 168 -3.84 4.28 38.66
CA HIS A 168 -4.24 3.25 37.70
C HIS A 168 -5.71 2.85 37.89
N PRO A 169 -6.54 2.79 36.82
CA PRO A 169 -7.98 2.58 36.92
C PRO A 169 -8.44 1.37 37.74
N THR A 170 -7.67 0.27 37.72
CA THR A 170 -8.01 -0.99 38.43
C THR A 170 -7.14 -1.27 39.66
N LEU A 171 -5.94 -0.70 39.76
CA LEU A 171 -5.00 -0.97 40.87
C LEU A 171 -5.10 0.10 41.97
N GLY A 172 -5.73 1.24 41.68
CA GLY A 172 -5.75 2.41 42.56
C GLY A 172 -4.51 3.28 42.38
N THR A 173 -4.13 4.01 43.42
CA THR A 173 -2.94 4.86 43.40
C THR A 173 -1.71 4.09 43.90
N ILE A 174 -0.61 4.25 43.18
CA ILE A 174 0.72 3.73 43.50
C ILE A 174 1.58 4.94 43.91
N ASP A 175 2.00 4.97 45.18
CA ASP A 175 2.74 6.08 45.79
C ASP A 175 4.25 5.76 45.78
N HIS A 176 5.10 6.67 45.29
CA HIS A 176 6.54 6.47 45.17
C HIS A 176 7.34 7.71 45.60
N ASP A 177 8.12 7.61 46.69
CA ASP A 177 8.89 8.73 47.25
C ASP A 177 10.20 9.00 46.50
N LEU A 178 10.52 10.28 46.27
CA LEU A 178 11.71 10.76 45.57
C LEU A 178 12.30 12.01 46.25
N GLU A 179 13.62 12.07 46.41
CA GLU A 179 14.30 13.26 46.98
C GLU A 179 14.65 14.28 45.89
N ILE A 180 14.21 15.52 46.08
CA ILE A 180 14.57 16.69 45.27
C ILE A 180 15.93 17.23 45.70
N GLU A 181 16.80 17.53 44.74
CA GLU A 181 18.11 18.14 44.98
C GLU A 181 18.45 19.20 43.91
N HIS A 182 19.23 20.22 44.31
CA HIS A 182 19.79 21.18 43.37
C HIS A 182 20.91 20.54 42.52
N GLY A 183 20.72 20.46 41.20
CA GLY A 183 21.74 20.00 40.25
C GLY A 183 22.46 21.16 39.53
N ALA A 184 23.76 21.02 39.28
CA ALA A 184 24.48 21.95 38.40
C ALA A 184 24.06 21.79 36.93
N HIS A 185 23.66 20.57 36.54
CA HIS A 185 23.02 20.25 35.27
C HIS A 185 21.69 19.54 35.52
N THR A 186 20.72 19.71 34.62
CA THR A 186 19.39 19.10 34.71
C THR A 186 18.92 18.57 33.35
N PHE A 187 18.19 17.46 33.35
CA PHE A 187 17.66 16.84 32.13
C PHE A 187 16.43 17.61 31.62
N HIS A 188 16.40 17.90 30.32
CA HIS A 188 15.29 18.58 29.64
C HIS A 188 14.52 17.64 28.68
N SER A 189 15.15 16.56 28.21
CA SER A 189 14.44 15.35 27.77
C SER A 189 14.26 14.39 28.96
N THR A 190 13.51 13.29 28.77
CA THR A 190 13.52 12.22 29.78
C THR A 190 14.88 11.50 29.77
N PRO A 191 15.48 11.18 30.93
CA PRO A 191 16.70 10.39 31.03
C PRO A 191 16.41 8.88 31.15
N VAL A 192 15.28 8.41 30.62
CA VAL A 192 14.82 7.02 30.76
C VAL A 192 14.30 6.46 29.44
N HIS A 193 14.95 5.42 28.89
CA HIS A 193 14.69 4.92 27.54
C HIS A 193 14.57 3.40 27.44
N LEU A 194 13.53 2.93 26.76
CA LEU A 194 13.38 1.58 26.22
C LEU A 194 13.60 1.62 24.70
N ALA A 195 14.60 0.92 24.16
CA ALA A 195 14.87 0.89 22.72
C ALA A 195 15.62 -0.36 22.27
N ARG A 196 15.62 -0.61 20.95
CA ARG A 196 16.37 -1.70 20.33
C ARG A 196 17.88 -1.44 20.44
N GLN A 197 18.67 -2.50 20.60
CA GLN A 197 20.12 -2.44 20.47
C GLN A 197 20.54 -1.78 19.14
N GLY A 198 21.46 -0.83 19.20
CA GLY A 198 21.97 -0.11 18.04
C GLY A 198 21.20 1.18 17.69
N THR A 199 20.05 1.45 18.32
CA THR A 199 19.37 2.75 18.22
C THR A 199 20.24 3.84 18.85
N GLU A 200 20.43 4.95 18.15
CA GLU A 200 21.03 6.17 18.73
C GLU A 200 19.97 6.91 19.56
N ILE A 201 20.37 7.33 20.77
CA ILE A 201 19.53 8.06 21.73
C ILE A 201 20.19 9.41 22.00
N GLU A 202 19.40 10.48 22.02
CA GLU A 202 19.83 11.82 22.42
C GLU A 202 19.15 12.25 23.73
N ILE A 203 19.94 12.81 24.64
CA ILE A 203 19.49 13.38 25.92
C ILE A 203 19.73 14.88 25.88
N GLU A 204 18.69 15.69 26.11
CA GLU A 204 18.79 17.15 26.21
C GLU A 204 19.01 17.60 27.66
N PHE A 205 19.76 18.69 27.85
CA PHE A 205 20.07 19.32 29.13
C PHE A 205 19.72 20.81 29.11
N GLY A 206 19.26 21.35 30.25
CA GLY A 206 18.93 22.77 30.34
C GLY A 206 20.14 23.70 30.19
N GLN A 207 21.34 23.20 30.49
CA GLN A 207 22.57 23.98 30.58
C GLN A 207 23.61 23.51 29.56
N ILE A 208 24.47 24.45 29.13
CA ILE A 208 25.59 24.15 28.23
C ILE A 208 26.61 23.27 28.96
N LEU A 209 26.98 22.15 28.34
CA LEU A 209 27.76 21.10 29.00
C LEU A 209 29.25 21.42 29.12
N ASP A 210 29.90 22.01 28.10
CA ASP A 210 31.30 22.50 28.05
C ASP A 210 32.35 21.75 28.93
N GLY A 211 32.32 20.40 28.93
CA GLY A 211 33.21 19.57 29.75
C GLY A 211 32.94 19.56 31.26
N GLY A 212 31.79 20.09 31.69
CA GLY A 212 31.25 20.11 33.06
C GLY A 212 30.71 18.77 33.56
N LEU A 213 30.48 17.80 32.67
CA LEU A 213 30.09 16.42 32.95
C LEU A 213 31.09 15.40 32.39
N THR A 214 31.15 14.22 33.02
CA THR A 214 31.83 13.01 32.54
C THR A 214 30.92 11.80 32.69
N SER A 215 31.09 10.78 31.84
CA SER A 215 30.22 9.59 31.75
C SER A 215 30.97 8.32 32.17
N SER A 216 30.24 7.33 32.71
CA SER A 216 30.74 5.97 32.93
C SER A 216 31.01 5.20 31.64
N ASP A 217 30.16 5.38 30.63
CA ASP A 217 30.22 4.69 29.34
C ASP A 217 30.58 5.64 28.18
N SER A 218 30.78 5.06 26.99
CA SER A 218 31.14 5.80 25.78
C SER A 218 29.96 6.59 25.22
N VAL A 219 29.97 7.91 25.41
CA VAL A 219 28.97 8.88 24.93
C VAL A 219 29.64 10.00 24.13
N ALA A 220 28.86 10.68 23.27
CA ALA A 220 29.27 11.93 22.63
C ALA A 220 28.53 13.11 23.28
N PHE A 221 29.24 14.15 23.66
CA PHE A 221 28.66 15.38 24.20
C PHE A 221 28.58 16.46 23.11
N GLY A 222 27.40 17.04 22.93
CA GLY A 222 27.15 18.27 22.16
C GLY A 222 27.22 19.52 23.05
N GLU A 223 26.62 20.62 22.60
CA GLU A 223 26.60 21.86 23.39
C GLU A 223 25.60 21.79 24.56
N GLN A 224 24.36 21.31 24.32
CA GLN A 224 23.31 21.11 25.33
C GLN A 224 22.68 19.71 25.28
N SER A 225 23.32 18.76 24.58
CA SER A 225 22.83 17.39 24.46
C SER A 225 23.95 16.35 24.57
N MET A 226 23.57 15.09 24.71
CA MET A 226 24.48 13.95 24.73
C MET A 226 23.88 12.79 23.96
N THR A 227 24.62 12.21 23.02
CA THR A 227 24.19 11.00 22.27
C THR A 227 24.94 9.74 22.69
N PHE A 228 24.25 8.61 22.64
CA PHE A 228 24.82 7.28 22.86
C PHE A 228 24.06 6.21 22.06
N ILE A 229 24.69 5.04 21.88
CA ILE A 229 24.08 3.90 21.20
C ILE A 229 23.52 2.93 22.23
N MET A 230 22.25 2.55 22.07
CA MET A 230 21.53 1.65 22.97
C MET A 230 22.15 0.24 23.00
N GLY A 231 22.29 -0.33 24.20
CA GLY A 231 22.76 -1.68 24.44
C GLY A 231 21.70 -2.77 24.18
N SER A 232 22.00 -4.01 24.57
CA SER A 232 21.08 -5.17 24.46
C SER A 232 20.45 -5.59 25.79
N ASN A 233 20.67 -4.82 26.86
CA ASN A 233 20.28 -5.15 28.22
C ASN A 233 19.89 -3.87 28.97
N GLN A 234 19.33 -4.02 30.18
CA GLN A 234 19.22 -2.90 31.11
C GLN A 234 20.61 -2.39 31.55
N ASN A 235 20.81 -1.08 31.57
CA ASN A 235 22.03 -0.42 32.05
C ASN A 235 21.71 0.91 32.75
N GLU A 236 22.56 1.30 33.72
CA GLU A 236 22.52 2.60 34.39
C GLU A 236 23.77 3.40 34.02
N LEU A 237 23.59 4.37 33.12
CA LEU A 237 24.61 5.28 32.66
C LEU A 237 24.81 6.39 33.69
N LEU A 238 25.99 6.50 34.28
CA LEU A 238 26.29 7.44 35.36
C LEU A 238 27.03 8.67 34.83
N LEU A 239 26.47 9.85 35.07
CA LEU A 239 27.13 11.12 34.80
C LEU A 239 27.63 11.73 36.11
N GLU A 240 28.88 12.20 36.12
CA GLU A 240 29.53 12.87 37.26
C GLU A 240 30.00 14.26 36.85
N SER A 241 29.73 15.29 37.66
CA SER A 241 30.27 16.62 37.37
C SER A 241 31.79 16.68 37.56
N THR A 242 32.47 17.36 36.64
CA THR A 242 33.92 17.60 36.70
C THR A 242 34.31 18.66 37.74
N ILE A 243 33.32 19.36 38.31
CA ILE A 243 33.50 20.40 39.36
C ILE A 243 33.22 19.82 40.75
N ASP A 244 32.17 19.01 40.90
CA ASP A 244 31.81 18.33 42.14
C ASP A 244 31.39 16.87 41.88
N SER A 245 32.26 15.91 42.23
CA SER A 245 31.99 14.48 42.02
C SER A 245 30.92 13.89 42.96
N THR A 246 30.32 14.70 43.83
CA THR A 246 29.10 14.36 44.56
C THR A 246 27.82 14.76 43.82
N ASP A 247 27.90 15.67 42.83
CA ASP A 247 26.80 15.92 41.90
C ASP A 247 26.82 14.86 40.79
N ARG A 248 25.98 13.85 40.99
CA ARG A 248 25.81 12.68 40.12
C ARG A 248 24.41 12.67 39.53
N MET A 249 24.30 12.28 38.26
CA MET A 249 23.04 12.04 37.56
C MET A 249 23.07 10.59 37.01
N SER A 250 21.91 9.93 36.96
CA SER A 250 21.78 8.62 36.30
C SER A 250 20.90 8.76 35.08
N ILE A 251 21.19 8.01 34.02
CA ILE A 251 20.29 7.75 32.89
C ILE A 251 19.98 6.25 32.92
N TYR A 252 18.69 5.90 32.94
CA TYR A 252 18.26 4.51 32.99
C TYR A 252 17.88 4.03 31.59
N THR A 253 18.43 2.90 31.18
CA THR A 253 18.24 2.36 29.83
C THR A 253 17.81 0.91 29.91
N SER A 254 16.86 0.53 29.07
CA SER A 254 16.47 -0.85 28.80
C SER A 254 16.67 -1.12 27.31
N GLY A 255 17.79 -1.74 26.98
CA GLY A 255 18.07 -2.22 25.63
C GLY A 255 17.45 -3.59 25.41
N TYR A 256 16.88 -3.83 24.22
CA TYR A 256 16.44 -5.16 23.78
C TYR A 256 17.02 -5.56 22.42
N THR A 257 17.28 -6.85 22.24
CA THR A 257 17.54 -7.45 20.92
C THR A 257 16.24 -7.93 20.30
N LEU A 258 16.17 -7.90 18.96
CA LEU A 258 15.12 -8.59 18.21
C LEU A 258 15.70 -9.94 17.72
N PRO A 259 14.91 -11.02 17.68
CA PRO A 259 15.41 -12.33 17.29
C PRO A 259 15.97 -12.31 15.86
N SER A 260 17.05 -13.05 15.63
CA SER A 260 17.50 -13.35 14.28
C SER A 260 16.57 -14.39 13.66
N VAL A 261 16.12 -14.12 12.44
CA VAL A 261 15.37 -15.05 11.58
C VAL A 261 16.06 -15.02 10.23
N ASP A 262 16.34 -16.20 9.67
CA ASP A 262 16.85 -16.33 8.30
C ASP A 262 15.63 -16.63 7.40
N VAL A 263 15.51 -15.92 6.29
CA VAL A 263 14.42 -16.07 5.33
C VAL A 263 15.00 -15.97 3.92
N ASP A 264 14.59 -16.88 3.05
CA ASP A 264 14.95 -16.90 1.63
C ASP A 264 13.66 -17.15 0.83
N CYS A 265 13.40 -16.38 -0.21
CA CYS A 265 12.17 -16.45 -1.02
C CYS A 265 12.50 -16.38 -2.51
N ASP A 266 11.90 -17.26 -3.32
CA ASP A 266 12.11 -17.33 -4.79
C ASP A 266 10.76 -17.35 -5.53
N LEU A 267 10.58 -16.47 -6.51
CA LEU A 267 9.36 -16.34 -7.32
C LEU A 267 9.54 -16.99 -8.71
N GLU A 268 8.77 -18.04 -8.99
CA GLU A 268 8.87 -18.82 -10.23
C GLU A 268 8.34 -18.03 -11.45
N ALA A 269 9.28 -17.57 -12.28
CA ALA A 269 9.02 -16.77 -13.47
C ALA A 269 8.04 -17.39 -14.48
N LEU A 270 7.94 -18.71 -14.54
CA LEU A 270 7.02 -19.41 -15.43
C LEU A 270 5.56 -19.33 -14.95
N ALA A 271 5.30 -19.16 -13.66
CA ALA A 271 3.93 -19.00 -13.13
C ALA A 271 3.28 -17.71 -13.67
N PHE A 272 4.03 -16.61 -13.69
CA PHE A 272 3.57 -15.30 -14.16
C PHE A 272 3.51 -15.13 -15.69
N ALA A 273 3.90 -16.15 -16.47
CA ALA A 273 4.04 -16.03 -17.93
C ALA A 273 2.72 -15.82 -18.71
N SER A 274 1.57 -16.05 -18.06
CA SER A 274 0.22 -15.93 -18.66
C SER A 274 -0.67 -14.87 -18.00
N LEU A 275 -0.09 -14.04 -17.13
CA LEU A 275 -0.78 -13.02 -16.35
C LEU A 275 -1.59 -12.05 -17.23
N GLY A 276 -2.75 -11.61 -16.72
CA GLY A 276 -3.68 -10.72 -17.44
C GLY A 276 -4.53 -11.42 -18.51
N ARG A 277 -4.05 -12.52 -19.12
CA ARG A 277 -4.86 -13.34 -20.03
C ARG A 277 -5.78 -14.28 -19.24
N VAL A 278 -5.20 -15.09 -18.37
CA VAL A 278 -5.94 -15.93 -17.41
C VAL A 278 -5.86 -15.36 -16.00
N GLU A 279 -6.74 -15.84 -15.12
CA GLU A 279 -6.59 -15.65 -13.67
C GLU A 279 -5.42 -16.52 -13.17
N LEU A 280 -4.48 -15.92 -12.45
CA LEU A 280 -3.40 -16.64 -11.78
C LEU A 280 -3.97 -17.40 -10.58
N THR A 281 -3.69 -18.70 -10.49
CA THR A 281 -4.16 -19.58 -9.39
C THR A 281 -3.22 -20.77 -9.25
N GLY A 282 -2.91 -21.12 -8.00
CA GLY A 282 -1.91 -22.13 -7.65
C GLY A 282 -0.58 -21.50 -7.25
N ASP A 283 0.43 -22.35 -7.10
CA ASP A 283 1.79 -22.01 -6.70
C ASP A 283 2.47 -21.01 -7.65
N VAL A 284 3.21 -20.05 -7.09
CA VAL A 284 4.01 -19.04 -7.80
C VAL A 284 5.44 -18.90 -7.26
N GLY A 285 5.86 -19.73 -6.29
CA GLY A 285 7.16 -19.62 -5.61
C GLY A 285 7.12 -20.17 -4.18
N GLU A 286 8.25 -20.13 -3.47
CA GLU A 286 8.33 -20.59 -2.09
C GLU A 286 9.20 -19.68 -1.22
N CYS A 287 8.98 -19.70 0.10
CA CYS A 287 9.84 -19.08 1.10
C CYS A 287 10.30 -20.11 2.14
N GLU A 288 11.61 -20.31 2.33
CA GLU A 288 12.15 -21.00 3.51
C GLU A 288 12.32 -19.99 4.66
N VAL A 289 11.89 -20.39 5.86
CA VAL A 289 12.04 -19.60 7.10
C VAL A 289 12.72 -20.47 8.15
N ILE A 290 13.78 -19.93 8.77
CA ILE A 290 14.57 -20.58 9.82
C ILE A 290 14.51 -19.74 11.10
N ALA A 291 13.92 -20.28 12.16
CA ALA A 291 13.90 -19.66 13.48
C ALA A 291 15.27 -19.78 14.19
N SER A 292 15.53 -18.86 15.11
CA SER A 292 16.68 -18.98 16.03
C SER A 292 16.35 -19.81 17.26
N SER A 293 17.38 -20.16 18.03
CA SER A 293 17.24 -20.90 19.31
C SER A 293 16.64 -20.08 20.45
N GLU A 294 16.42 -18.78 20.27
CA GLU A 294 16.06 -17.86 21.35
C GLU A 294 14.54 -17.59 21.44
N GLU A 295 13.82 -17.53 20.31
CA GLU A 295 12.41 -17.14 20.27
C GLU A 295 11.65 -17.80 19.11
N SER A 296 10.33 -17.97 19.28
CA SER A 296 9.42 -18.40 18.23
C SER A 296 9.18 -17.31 17.19
N VAL A 297 9.19 -17.66 15.90
CA VAL A 297 8.91 -16.71 14.81
C VAL A 297 7.41 -16.62 14.56
N ARG A 298 6.90 -15.39 14.54
CA ARG A 298 5.57 -15.04 14.02
C ARG A 298 5.77 -14.02 12.90
N ALA A 299 5.30 -14.31 11.70
CA ALA A 299 5.42 -13.41 10.55
C ALA A 299 4.24 -13.57 9.56
N THR A 300 4.12 -12.62 8.64
CA THR A 300 3.13 -12.60 7.56
C THR A 300 3.84 -12.44 6.23
N ILE A 301 3.57 -13.33 5.29
CA ILE A 301 4.02 -13.25 3.90
C ILE A 301 2.99 -12.40 3.12
N LEU A 302 3.46 -11.33 2.50
CA LEU A 302 2.67 -10.47 1.63
C LEU A 302 3.20 -10.57 0.20
N LEU A 303 2.29 -10.78 -0.76
CA LEU A 303 2.60 -10.72 -2.18
C LEU A 303 1.87 -9.50 -2.76
N ILE A 304 2.60 -8.56 -3.35
CA ILE A 304 2.11 -7.20 -3.67
C ILE A 304 2.57 -6.78 -5.07
N SER A 305 1.74 -6.08 -5.82
CA SER A 305 2.12 -5.50 -7.11
C SER A 305 2.70 -4.08 -7.01
N ASN A 306 3.39 -3.64 -8.06
CA ASN A 306 3.76 -2.24 -8.29
C ASN A 306 2.56 -1.29 -8.51
N THR A 307 1.35 -1.83 -8.77
CA THR A 307 0.10 -1.05 -8.77
C THR A 307 -0.49 -0.85 -7.37
N GLY A 308 0.05 -1.52 -6.35
CA GLY A 308 -0.43 -1.47 -4.96
C GLY A 308 -1.52 -2.50 -4.63
N ASP A 309 -1.83 -3.41 -5.55
CA ASP A 309 -2.77 -4.51 -5.34
C ASP A 309 -2.10 -5.60 -4.48
N THR A 310 -2.80 -6.08 -3.46
CA THR A 310 -2.40 -7.29 -2.74
C THR A 310 -2.84 -8.53 -3.52
N VAL A 311 -1.90 -9.43 -3.76
CA VAL A 311 -2.14 -10.71 -4.44
C VAL A 311 -2.63 -11.72 -3.40
N PRO A 312 -3.87 -12.23 -3.49
CA PRO A 312 -4.46 -13.09 -2.45
C PRO A 312 -3.80 -14.48 -2.42
N LEU A 313 -3.09 -14.77 -1.33
CA LEU A 313 -2.52 -16.08 -1.00
C LEU A 313 -3.55 -16.96 -0.26
N LEU A 314 -3.42 -18.29 -0.40
CA LEU A 314 -4.17 -19.28 0.39
C LEU A 314 -3.72 -19.35 1.86
N SER A 315 -2.47 -18.99 2.12
CA SER A 315 -1.85 -18.97 3.44
C SER A 315 -0.76 -17.90 3.45
N ASP A 316 -0.85 -16.98 4.40
CA ASP A 316 0.06 -15.85 4.61
C ASP A 316 0.80 -15.93 5.95
N SER A 317 0.20 -16.58 6.96
CA SER A 317 0.78 -16.69 8.31
C SER A 317 1.94 -17.69 8.43
N VAL A 318 3.08 -17.22 8.95
CA VAL A 318 4.24 -17.99 9.39
C VAL A 318 4.23 -18.10 10.92
N VAL A 319 4.35 -19.32 11.44
CA VAL A 319 4.47 -19.61 12.88
C VAL A 319 5.43 -20.78 13.07
N LEU A 320 6.55 -20.54 13.74
CA LEU A 320 7.58 -21.53 14.06
C LEU A 320 8.01 -21.43 15.52
N GLY A 321 8.31 -22.56 16.16
CA GLY A 321 8.99 -22.60 17.45
C GLY A 321 10.48 -22.24 17.35
N PRO A 322 11.18 -22.04 18.49
CA PRO A 322 12.63 -21.92 18.51
C PRO A 322 13.31 -23.17 17.94
N ASP A 323 14.42 -23.00 17.23
CA ASP A 323 15.14 -24.06 16.49
C ASP A 323 14.32 -24.82 15.42
N GLU A 324 13.14 -24.33 15.01
CA GLU A 324 12.35 -24.91 13.89
C GLU A 324 12.62 -24.19 12.55
N ASN A 325 12.50 -24.93 11.43
CA ASN A 325 12.46 -24.37 10.08
C ASN A 325 11.32 -24.98 9.25
N ALA A 326 10.79 -24.21 8.29
CA ALA A 326 9.79 -24.69 7.33
C ALA A 326 9.83 -23.92 6.01
N THR A 327 9.31 -24.54 4.96
CA THR A 327 9.09 -23.95 3.65
C THR A 327 7.59 -23.66 3.46
N TYR A 328 7.27 -22.49 2.91
CA TYR A 328 5.91 -21.99 2.70
C TYR A 328 5.66 -21.76 1.19
N GLU A 329 4.78 -22.57 0.58
CA GLU A 329 4.38 -22.46 -0.83
C GLU A 329 3.47 -21.24 -1.07
N LEU A 330 3.83 -20.38 -2.02
CA LEU A 330 3.12 -19.14 -2.35
C LEU A 330 1.92 -19.41 -3.28
N ASN A 331 0.90 -20.10 -2.77
CA ASN A 331 -0.29 -20.44 -3.54
C ASN A 331 -1.27 -19.27 -3.67
N VAL A 332 -1.45 -18.73 -4.88
CA VAL A 332 -2.35 -17.61 -5.22
C VAL A 332 -3.77 -18.08 -5.59
N THR A 333 -4.79 -17.24 -5.40
CA THR A 333 -6.19 -17.50 -5.81
C THR A 333 -6.81 -16.43 -6.71
N SER A 334 -7.24 -16.81 -7.93
CA SER A 334 -8.01 -15.98 -8.88
C SER A 334 -7.53 -14.52 -9.06
N TRP A 335 -6.21 -14.29 -9.07
CA TRP A 335 -5.67 -12.94 -9.27
C TRP A 335 -5.56 -12.60 -10.77
N LYS A 336 -6.16 -11.49 -11.19
CA LYS A 336 -6.07 -10.97 -12.56
C LYS A 336 -5.96 -9.45 -12.54
N PRO A 337 -4.74 -8.87 -12.59
CA PRO A 337 -4.55 -7.43 -12.67
C PRO A 337 -4.84 -6.90 -14.08
N ASP A 338 -4.96 -5.58 -14.20
CA ASP A 338 -5.08 -4.89 -15.49
C ASP A 338 -3.83 -5.08 -16.38
N ALA A 339 -3.96 -4.76 -17.67
CA ALA A 339 -2.90 -4.92 -18.66
C ALA A 339 -1.79 -3.86 -18.48
N GLY A 340 -0.54 -4.29 -18.30
CA GLY A 340 0.57 -3.39 -18.03
C GLY A 340 1.90 -4.07 -17.73
N GLN A 341 2.95 -3.25 -17.54
CA GLN A 341 4.21 -3.67 -16.94
C GLN A 341 3.99 -3.90 -15.45
N MET A 342 4.30 -5.11 -14.99
CA MET A 342 3.91 -5.61 -13.67
C MET A 342 5.15 -6.09 -12.92
N THR A 343 5.40 -5.54 -11.74
CA THR A 343 6.39 -6.09 -10.81
C THR A 343 5.62 -6.65 -9.61
N VAL A 344 5.84 -7.92 -9.30
CA VAL A 344 5.29 -8.60 -8.14
C VAL A 344 6.41 -8.78 -7.13
N THR A 345 6.20 -8.35 -5.91
CA THR A 345 7.17 -8.39 -4.81
C THR A 345 6.59 -9.24 -3.68
N VAL A 346 7.36 -10.23 -3.23
CA VAL A 346 7.07 -10.95 -1.98
C VAL A 346 7.82 -10.28 -0.84
N LYS A 347 7.17 -10.12 0.31
CA LYS A 347 7.77 -9.56 1.54
C LYS A 347 7.37 -10.43 2.72
N VAL A 348 8.33 -10.83 3.54
CA VAL A 348 8.04 -11.51 4.81
C VAL A 348 8.20 -10.49 5.94
N ILE A 349 7.13 -10.20 6.67
CA ILE A 349 7.11 -9.17 7.73
C ILE A 349 6.84 -9.82 9.08
N ASP A 350 7.71 -9.61 10.06
CA ASP A 350 7.56 -10.21 11.39
C ASP A 350 6.59 -9.45 12.31
N SER A 351 6.29 -10.04 13.48
CA SER A 351 5.46 -9.44 14.53
C SER A 351 6.01 -8.13 15.12
N TYR A 352 7.25 -7.73 14.80
CA TYR A 352 7.85 -6.46 15.19
C TYR A 352 7.84 -5.43 14.05
N GLY A 353 7.21 -5.76 12.90
CA GLY A 353 7.12 -4.90 11.72
C GLY A 353 8.42 -4.82 10.91
N ARG A 354 9.39 -5.71 11.12
CA ARG A 354 10.58 -5.82 10.25
C ARG A 354 10.19 -6.56 8.98
N ILE A 355 10.55 -6.00 7.82
CA ILE A 355 10.77 -6.82 6.62
C ILE A 355 11.99 -7.70 6.91
N LEU A 356 11.82 -9.01 6.86
CA LEU A 356 12.87 -10.01 7.02
C LEU A 356 13.56 -10.28 5.67
N GLU A 357 12.78 -10.43 4.60
CA GLU A 357 13.26 -10.67 3.23
C GLU A 357 12.30 -10.04 2.19
N GLU A 358 12.82 -9.69 1.01
CA GLU A 358 12.09 -9.04 -0.09
C GLU A 358 12.66 -9.43 -1.48
N ASP A 359 12.02 -10.42 -2.13
CA ASP A 359 12.27 -10.75 -3.54
C ASP A 359 11.23 -10.09 -4.47
N SER A 360 11.59 -9.85 -5.74
CA SER A 360 10.69 -9.28 -6.73
C SER A 360 10.95 -9.72 -8.16
N ILE A 361 9.86 -10.03 -8.86
CA ILE A 361 9.87 -10.42 -10.27
C ILE A 361 9.14 -9.42 -11.15
N SER A 362 9.72 -9.11 -12.31
CA SER A 362 9.10 -8.26 -13.34
C SER A 362 8.56 -9.08 -14.52
N THR A 363 7.30 -8.85 -14.85
CA THR A 363 6.52 -9.56 -15.88
C THR A 363 5.61 -8.56 -16.63
N VAL A 364 4.84 -9.06 -17.60
CA VAL A 364 3.84 -8.29 -18.34
C VAL A 364 2.47 -8.93 -18.14
N SER A 365 1.57 -8.20 -17.47
CA SER A 365 0.14 -8.53 -17.48
C SER A 365 -0.41 -8.18 -18.86
N ARG A 366 -0.89 -9.16 -19.62
CA ARG A 366 -1.32 -8.99 -21.02
C ARG A 366 -2.83 -8.89 -21.17
N ALA A 367 -3.30 -8.05 -22.08
CA ALA A 367 -4.73 -7.92 -22.37
C ALA A 367 -5.32 -9.19 -23.02
N SER A 368 -6.64 -9.38 -22.86
CA SER A 368 -7.40 -10.50 -23.41
C SER A 368 -8.83 -10.06 -23.79
N GLY A 369 -9.49 -10.78 -24.69
CA GLY A 369 -10.85 -10.48 -25.17
C GLY A 369 -10.92 -9.66 -26.47
N TRP A 370 -9.85 -9.65 -27.28
CA TRP A 370 -9.65 -8.76 -28.43
C TRP A 370 -8.88 -9.46 -29.58
N ASN A 371 -9.04 -8.96 -30.81
CA ASN A 371 -8.41 -9.54 -32.01
C ASN A 371 -8.06 -8.49 -33.07
N VAL A 372 -6.91 -8.63 -33.75
CA VAL A 372 -6.52 -7.81 -34.91
C VAL A 372 -5.84 -8.65 -35.99
N GLY A 373 -6.44 -8.69 -37.18
CA GLY A 373 -6.03 -9.61 -38.25
C GLY A 373 -5.83 -8.95 -39.61
N ILE A 374 -5.13 -9.62 -40.51
CA ILE A 374 -4.99 -9.20 -41.91
C ILE A 374 -6.12 -9.80 -42.74
N PHE A 375 -7.18 -9.03 -42.98
CA PHE A 375 -8.30 -9.42 -43.83
C PHE A 375 -7.89 -9.64 -45.30
N SER A 376 -6.97 -8.82 -45.82
CA SER A 376 -6.43 -9.01 -47.19
C SER A 376 -5.09 -8.32 -47.39
N PHE A 377 -4.20 -8.93 -48.17
CA PHE A 377 -2.95 -8.33 -48.64
C PHE A 377 -2.88 -8.39 -50.17
N THR A 378 -2.67 -7.25 -50.83
CA THR A 378 -2.47 -7.12 -52.28
C THR A 378 -1.18 -6.36 -52.59
N ALA A 379 -0.50 -6.70 -53.68
CA ALA A 379 0.85 -6.21 -53.99
C ALA A 379 0.97 -5.85 -55.49
N ASP A 380 0.46 -4.68 -55.85
CA ASP A 380 0.38 -4.20 -57.23
C ASP A 380 1.33 -2.99 -57.40
N ASP A 381 0.85 -1.85 -57.94
CA ASP A 381 1.58 -0.56 -57.90
C ASP A 381 1.89 -0.09 -56.46
N GLU A 382 1.12 -0.56 -55.47
CA GLU A 382 1.28 -0.28 -54.05
C GLU A 382 1.03 -1.57 -53.25
N LEU A 383 1.70 -1.71 -52.10
CA LEU A 383 1.46 -2.79 -51.13
C LEU A 383 0.30 -2.35 -50.22
N LYS A 384 -0.81 -3.09 -50.21
CA LYS A 384 -2.01 -2.73 -49.44
C LYS A 384 -2.41 -3.86 -48.50
N VAL A 385 -2.44 -3.56 -47.21
CA VAL A 385 -2.83 -4.48 -46.13
C VAL A 385 -4.10 -3.93 -45.49
N SER A 386 -5.21 -4.63 -45.69
CA SER A 386 -6.50 -4.32 -45.06
C SER A 386 -6.63 -5.09 -43.76
N ILE A 387 -6.94 -4.41 -42.67
CA ILE A 387 -7.01 -5.00 -41.33
C ILE A 387 -8.48 -5.29 -40.96
N GLN A 388 -8.70 -6.32 -40.14
CA GLN A 388 -9.94 -6.55 -39.40
C GLN A 388 -9.66 -6.47 -37.90
N ARG A 389 -10.63 -6.02 -37.10
CA ARG A 389 -10.45 -5.78 -35.66
C ARG A 389 -11.72 -6.10 -34.87
N THR A 390 -11.59 -6.73 -33.71
CA THR A 390 -12.68 -7.13 -32.81
C THR A 390 -12.35 -6.69 -31.38
N SER A 391 -13.33 -6.13 -30.65
CA SER A 391 -13.14 -5.52 -29.32
C SER A 391 -12.00 -4.48 -29.25
N TYR A 392 -11.76 -3.78 -30.35
CA TYR A 392 -10.56 -2.96 -30.59
C TYR A 392 -10.39 -1.76 -29.66
N GLN A 393 -11.40 -1.43 -28.84
CA GLN A 393 -11.37 -0.32 -27.87
C GLN A 393 -10.26 -0.50 -26.82
N VAL A 394 -9.82 -1.74 -26.55
CA VAL A 394 -8.66 -1.99 -25.66
C VAL A 394 -7.33 -1.55 -26.27
N LEU A 395 -7.29 -1.21 -27.57
CA LEU A 395 -6.10 -0.77 -28.29
C LEU A 395 -6.04 0.76 -28.45
N GLU A 396 -6.89 1.52 -27.76
CA GLU A 396 -6.83 2.99 -27.79
C GLU A 396 -5.48 3.48 -27.23
N GLY A 397 -4.70 4.17 -28.07
CA GLY A 397 -3.33 4.60 -27.75
C GLY A 397 -2.24 3.52 -27.91
N VAL A 398 -2.58 2.32 -28.39
CA VAL A 398 -1.62 1.24 -28.64
C VAL A 398 -1.05 1.33 -30.05
N ASN A 399 0.28 1.35 -30.16
CA ASN A 399 0.95 1.22 -31.45
C ASN A 399 0.91 -0.23 -31.93
N CYS A 400 0.48 -0.43 -33.17
CA CYS A 400 0.65 -1.68 -33.88
C CYS A 400 1.53 -1.50 -35.12
N HIS A 401 2.08 -2.59 -35.62
CA HIS A 401 3.09 -2.63 -36.67
C HIS A 401 2.69 -3.64 -37.73
N VAL A 402 2.64 -3.20 -38.98
CA VAL A 402 2.59 -4.10 -40.14
C VAL A 402 4.00 -4.23 -40.69
N GLU A 403 4.53 -5.44 -40.66
CA GLU A 403 5.84 -5.83 -41.17
C GLU A 403 5.67 -6.61 -42.48
N ILE A 404 6.29 -6.14 -43.57
CA ILE A 404 6.30 -6.84 -44.87
C ILE A 404 7.73 -7.26 -45.23
N ASP A 405 7.92 -8.55 -45.52
CA ASP A 405 9.19 -9.16 -45.95
C ASP A 405 8.99 -10.05 -47.20
N SER A 406 10.08 -10.39 -47.89
CA SER A 406 10.07 -11.26 -49.06
C SER A 406 10.41 -12.71 -48.71
N MET A 407 9.48 -13.61 -49.01
CA MET A 407 9.63 -15.07 -48.83
C MET A 407 10.62 -15.67 -49.85
N THR A 408 10.97 -14.92 -50.90
CA THR A 408 11.78 -15.38 -52.03
C THR A 408 13.17 -14.76 -52.11
N ASN A 409 13.37 -13.54 -51.58
CA ASN A 409 14.67 -12.87 -51.52
C ASN A 409 14.89 -12.37 -50.08
N ASN A 410 16.02 -12.70 -49.45
CA ASN A 410 16.29 -12.19 -48.10
C ASN A 410 16.55 -10.68 -48.15
N TRP A 411 15.58 -9.86 -47.74
CA TRP A 411 15.75 -8.42 -47.65
C TRP A 411 16.75 -8.06 -46.53
N PRO A 412 17.45 -6.90 -46.62
CA PRO A 412 18.38 -6.46 -45.58
C PRO A 412 17.66 -5.93 -44.32
N SER A 413 16.40 -5.54 -44.47
CA SER A 413 15.48 -5.12 -43.41
C SER A 413 14.04 -5.23 -43.93
N PRO A 414 13.07 -5.73 -43.15
CA PRO A 414 11.67 -5.76 -43.55
C PRO A 414 11.08 -4.33 -43.57
N LEU A 415 9.98 -4.14 -44.32
CA LEU A 415 9.23 -2.89 -44.34
C LEU A 415 8.27 -2.85 -43.16
N VAL A 416 8.66 -2.16 -42.09
CA VAL A 416 7.79 -1.94 -40.90
C VAL A 416 7.02 -0.63 -41.05
N ARG A 417 5.71 -0.66 -40.78
CA ARG A 417 4.85 0.52 -40.70
C ARG A 417 4.04 0.51 -39.40
N VAL A 418 4.31 1.50 -38.54
CA VAL A 418 3.48 1.81 -37.36
C VAL A 418 2.11 2.32 -37.82
N ILE A 419 1.07 1.86 -37.11
CA ILE A 419 -0.34 2.18 -37.30
C ILE A 419 -1.05 2.27 -35.94
N ASP A 420 -2.07 3.13 -35.88
CA ASP A 420 -3.11 3.05 -34.86
C ASP A 420 -4.20 2.10 -35.39
N VAL A 421 -4.62 1.11 -34.60
CA VAL A 421 -5.67 0.15 -34.97
C VAL A 421 -7.02 0.51 -34.34
N ALA A 422 -7.07 1.41 -33.38
CA ALA A 422 -8.30 1.91 -32.76
C ALA A 422 -8.89 3.14 -33.48
N GLU A 423 -8.09 3.94 -34.18
CA GLU A 423 -8.53 5.17 -34.86
C GLU A 423 -9.75 4.93 -35.79
N GLY A 424 -10.72 5.84 -35.72
CA GLY A 424 -11.89 5.93 -36.61
C GLY A 424 -12.95 4.84 -36.43
N ASP A 425 -14.08 4.98 -37.14
CA ASP A 425 -15.19 4.00 -37.12
C ASP A 425 -14.91 2.71 -37.90
N PHE A 426 -13.94 2.74 -38.81
CA PHE A 426 -13.63 1.66 -39.76
C PHE A 426 -12.19 1.15 -39.57
N PRO A 427 -11.91 -0.15 -39.79
CA PRO A 427 -10.56 -0.67 -39.71
C PRO A 427 -9.60 0.02 -40.70
N PRO A 428 -8.34 0.28 -40.32
CA PRO A 428 -7.38 0.94 -41.19
C PRO A 428 -6.96 0.06 -42.39
N VAL A 429 -6.58 0.73 -43.48
CA VAL A 429 -5.95 0.11 -44.65
C VAL A 429 -4.55 0.70 -44.80
N VAL A 430 -3.53 -0.12 -44.57
CA VAL A 430 -2.13 0.29 -44.64
C VAL A 430 -1.69 0.27 -46.10
N VAL A 431 -1.23 1.42 -46.61
CA VAL A 431 -0.71 1.55 -47.98
C VAL A 431 0.76 1.93 -47.92
N ILE A 432 1.63 1.07 -48.47
CA ILE A 432 3.08 1.27 -48.54
C ILE A 432 3.48 1.29 -50.02
N PRO A 433 4.17 2.34 -50.51
CA PRO A 433 4.63 2.39 -51.89
C PRO A 433 5.65 1.28 -52.16
N ALA A 434 5.49 0.57 -53.26
CA ALA A 434 6.35 -0.56 -53.61
C ALA A 434 7.81 -0.12 -53.85
N PRO A 435 8.81 -0.72 -53.16
CA PRO A 435 10.23 -0.48 -53.47
C PRO A 435 10.56 -0.69 -54.95
N ALA A 436 11.32 0.24 -55.54
CA ALA A 436 11.65 0.20 -56.98
C ALA A 436 12.40 -1.08 -57.41
N GLU A 437 13.15 -1.68 -56.47
CA GLU A 437 13.92 -2.90 -56.62
C GLU A 437 13.10 -4.20 -56.65
N LEU A 438 11.80 -4.17 -56.28
CA LEU A 438 10.92 -5.35 -56.29
C LEU A 438 10.89 -6.06 -57.67
N SER A 439 11.06 -7.37 -57.63
CA SER A 439 11.02 -8.24 -58.81
C SER A 439 9.60 -8.70 -59.14
N ASP A 440 9.27 -8.83 -60.43
CA ASP A 440 7.93 -9.24 -60.87
C ASP A 440 7.68 -10.73 -60.54
N ASN A 441 6.55 -11.04 -59.92
CA ASN A 441 6.22 -12.33 -59.29
C ASN A 441 7.04 -12.66 -58.02
N GLU A 442 7.51 -11.65 -57.28
CA GLU A 442 8.11 -11.83 -55.95
C GLU A 442 7.04 -12.16 -54.90
N GLN A 443 7.29 -13.14 -54.01
CA GLN A 443 6.32 -13.53 -52.99
C GLN A 443 6.59 -12.79 -51.68
N LEU A 444 5.62 -12.01 -51.22
CA LEU A 444 5.71 -11.20 -50.00
C LEU A 444 4.84 -11.80 -48.89
N LYS A 445 5.29 -11.65 -47.65
CA LYS A 445 4.52 -11.94 -46.43
C LYS A 445 4.33 -10.65 -45.64
N ALA A 446 3.08 -10.35 -45.29
CA ALA A 446 2.73 -9.36 -44.27
C ALA A 446 2.51 -10.06 -42.92
N THR A 447 2.92 -9.41 -41.83
CA THR A 447 2.70 -9.83 -40.44
C THR A 447 2.21 -8.61 -39.66
N LEU A 448 1.16 -8.75 -38.85
CA LEU A 448 0.65 -7.74 -37.93
C LEU A 448 1.05 -8.09 -36.49
N ARG A 449 1.43 -7.11 -35.68
CA ARG A 449 1.71 -7.22 -34.23
C ARG A 449 1.44 -5.89 -33.53
N CYS A 450 1.20 -5.90 -32.22
CA CYS A 450 1.12 -4.68 -31.40
C CYS A 450 2.17 -4.67 -30.29
N ASP A 451 2.40 -3.52 -29.67
CA ASP A 451 3.33 -3.37 -28.54
C ASP A 451 2.75 -3.97 -27.24
N ALA A 452 3.61 -4.56 -26.39
CA ALA A 452 3.24 -5.08 -25.08
C ALA A 452 2.67 -3.96 -24.17
N PRO A 453 1.58 -4.17 -23.41
CA PRO A 453 0.98 -5.45 -23.01
C PRO A 453 -0.07 -6.04 -23.98
N TYR A 454 -0.17 -5.51 -25.19
CA TYR A 454 -1.10 -5.96 -26.23
C TYR A 454 -0.37 -6.76 -27.33
N ASP A 455 0.73 -7.42 -27.00
CA ASP A 455 1.62 -8.10 -27.97
C ASP A 455 1.09 -9.47 -28.46
N ILE A 456 -0.01 -9.97 -27.91
CA ILE A 456 -0.63 -11.25 -28.27
C ILE A 456 -2.16 -11.15 -28.17
N ASP A 457 -2.87 -11.45 -29.25
CA ASP A 457 -4.34 -11.44 -29.32
C ASP A 457 -4.96 -12.85 -29.17
N ASP A 458 -6.27 -12.99 -29.39
CA ASP A 458 -7.05 -14.22 -29.17
C ASP A 458 -7.11 -15.21 -30.37
N ASP A 459 -6.76 -14.82 -31.61
CA ASP A 459 -6.74 -15.68 -32.82
C ASP A 459 -5.58 -15.31 -33.76
N SER A 460 -4.37 -15.72 -33.37
CA SER A 460 -3.13 -15.54 -34.14
C SER A 460 -3.07 -16.33 -35.48
N SER A 461 -4.21 -16.72 -36.06
CA SER A 461 -4.28 -17.36 -37.37
C SER A 461 -4.48 -16.37 -38.52
N ASP A 462 -4.97 -15.15 -38.25
CA ASP A 462 -5.11 -14.07 -39.24
C ASP A 462 -4.04 -12.96 -39.13
N ASP A 463 -3.16 -13.03 -38.13
CA ASP A 463 -1.88 -12.30 -37.96
C ASP A 463 -1.04 -12.13 -39.25
N THR A 464 -1.16 -13.07 -40.21
CA THR A 464 -0.27 -13.13 -41.39
C THR A 464 -1.01 -13.39 -42.69
N ALA A 465 -0.56 -12.72 -43.76
CA ALA A 465 -1.05 -12.92 -45.11
C ALA A 465 0.10 -12.92 -46.12
N THR A 466 -0.09 -13.55 -47.28
CA THR A 466 0.91 -13.55 -48.36
C THR A 466 0.32 -13.07 -49.68
N ALA A 467 1.07 -12.25 -50.41
CA ALA A 467 0.72 -11.75 -51.74
C ALA A 467 1.84 -12.04 -52.76
N LEU A 468 1.50 -12.00 -54.05
CA LEU A 468 2.45 -12.10 -55.15
C LEU A 468 2.54 -10.74 -55.84
N TYR A 469 3.74 -10.15 -55.91
CA TYR A 469 3.93 -8.81 -56.44
C TYR A 469 3.81 -8.77 -57.97
N THR A 470 2.96 -7.87 -58.49
CA THR A 470 2.69 -7.72 -59.93
C THR A 470 3.13 -6.34 -60.43
N LYS A 471 4.16 -6.28 -61.28
CA LYS A 471 4.78 -5.02 -61.71
C LYS A 471 4.01 -4.37 -62.86
N SER A 472 3.38 -3.22 -62.58
CA SER A 472 2.53 -2.49 -63.51
C SER A 472 3.23 -2.10 -64.82
N SER A 473 2.73 -2.61 -65.95
CA SER A 473 3.26 -2.33 -67.28
C SER A 473 2.60 -1.07 -67.87
N GLN A 474 3.32 0.06 -67.90
CA GLN A 474 2.81 1.28 -68.54
C GLN A 474 2.49 1.04 -70.04
N PRO A 475 1.31 1.44 -70.53
CA PRO A 475 0.93 1.23 -71.92
C PRO A 475 1.80 2.09 -72.86
N ILE A 476 2.49 1.44 -73.80
CA ILE A 476 3.32 2.11 -74.81
C ILE A 476 2.42 2.91 -75.76
N VAL A 477 2.48 4.24 -75.68
CA VAL A 477 1.81 5.13 -76.62
C VAL A 477 2.62 5.20 -77.92
N GLU A 478 2.21 4.45 -78.95
CA GLU A 478 2.83 4.50 -80.28
C GLU A 478 2.60 5.86 -80.97
N GLY A 479 3.56 6.77 -80.86
CA GLY A 479 3.52 8.11 -81.45
C GLY A 479 3.66 8.14 -82.97
N SER A 480 2.60 7.83 -83.71
CA SER A 480 2.62 7.70 -85.18
C SER A 480 2.66 9.03 -85.98
N GLU A 481 2.66 10.21 -85.32
CA GLU A 481 2.53 11.52 -86.01
C GLU A 481 3.83 12.08 -86.62
N ILE A 482 5.00 11.62 -86.18
CA ILE A 482 6.31 12.11 -86.68
C ILE A 482 6.52 11.78 -88.17
N VAL A 483 5.99 10.64 -88.65
CA VAL A 483 6.13 10.23 -90.05
C VAL A 483 5.28 11.10 -90.97
N VAL A 484 4.05 11.44 -90.55
CA VAL A 484 3.11 12.25 -91.35
C VAL A 484 3.59 13.70 -91.48
N THR A 485 4.07 14.29 -90.36
CA THR A 485 4.54 15.67 -90.34
C THR A 485 5.79 15.89 -91.20
N LEU A 486 6.76 14.95 -91.19
CA LEU A 486 7.93 14.99 -92.09
C LEU A 486 7.55 14.92 -93.57
N LEU A 487 6.58 14.06 -93.93
CA LEU A 487 6.14 13.88 -95.31
C LEU A 487 5.44 15.15 -95.85
N VAL A 488 4.59 15.78 -95.03
CA VAL A 488 3.93 17.06 -95.36
C VAL A 488 4.95 18.20 -95.48
N ALA A 489 5.91 18.31 -94.56
CA ALA A 489 6.94 19.35 -94.59
C ALA A 489 7.83 19.28 -95.85
N ALA A 490 8.24 18.07 -96.24
CA ALA A 490 9.00 17.84 -97.47
C ALA A 490 8.21 18.25 -98.73
N LEU A 491 6.92 17.92 -98.77
CA LEU A 491 6.05 18.23 -99.91
C LEU A 491 5.78 19.74 -100.05
N LEU A 492 5.61 20.46 -98.93
CA LEU A 492 5.49 21.92 -98.91
C LEU A 492 6.77 22.63 -99.39
N LEU A 493 7.96 22.14 -99.02
CA LEU A 493 9.23 22.71 -99.47
C LEU A 493 9.43 22.56 -101.00
N ILE A 494 9.00 21.44 -101.59
CA ILE A 494 9.03 21.23 -103.04
C ILE A 494 8.09 22.22 -103.75
N VAL A 495 6.88 22.43 -103.23
CA VAL A 495 5.92 23.42 -103.78
C VAL A 495 6.47 24.85 -103.65
N ALA A 496 7.09 25.20 -102.52
CA ALA A 496 7.68 26.52 -102.31
C ALA A 496 8.84 26.82 -103.28
N TYR A 497 9.68 25.81 -103.59
CA TYR A 497 10.80 25.95 -104.52
C TYR A 497 10.34 26.23 -105.97
N PHE A 498 9.32 25.51 -106.46
CA PHE A 498 8.72 25.77 -107.77
C PHE A 498 7.78 26.99 -107.79
N GLY A 499 7.30 27.46 -106.63
CA GLY A 499 6.41 28.62 -106.50
C GLY A 499 7.09 29.99 -106.69
N GLY A 500 8.42 30.07 -106.65
CA GLY A 500 9.18 31.26 -107.07
C GLY A 500 9.17 32.46 -106.09
N ILE A 501 8.77 32.27 -104.83
CA ILE A 501 8.66 33.36 -103.83
C ILE A 501 9.89 33.39 -102.90
N LEU A 502 11.08 33.65 -103.46
CA LEU A 502 12.31 33.92 -102.73
C LEU A 502 13.09 35.08 -103.37
N THR A 503 12.71 36.32 -103.04
CA THR A 503 13.44 37.54 -103.42
C THR A 503 13.61 38.50 -102.22
N SER A 504 14.62 39.37 -102.31
CA SER A 504 15.37 39.89 -101.17
C SER A 504 15.03 41.32 -100.69
N ALA A 505 14.78 41.46 -99.38
CA ALA A 505 15.20 42.60 -98.51
C ALA A 505 14.66 44.02 -98.86
N PRO A 506 14.99 45.13 -98.12
CA PRO A 506 15.75 45.26 -96.86
C PRO A 506 15.17 46.22 -95.76
N ALA A 507 15.76 46.17 -94.56
CA ALA A 507 16.02 47.25 -93.57
C ALA A 507 14.87 48.06 -92.86
N GLY A 508 14.93 48.18 -91.51
CA GLY A 508 14.12 49.20 -90.79
C GLY A 508 14.14 49.31 -89.23
N LYS A 509 15.17 49.95 -88.64
CA LYS A 509 15.14 50.81 -87.42
C LYS A 509 14.62 50.32 -86.02
N LYS A 510 15.57 50.27 -85.07
CA LYS A 510 15.59 50.87 -83.69
C LYS A 510 14.30 51.03 -82.84
N LYS A 511 14.32 50.48 -81.60
CA LYS A 511 14.20 51.11 -80.25
C LYS A 511 14.01 49.98 -79.20
N SER A 512 14.69 49.85 -78.05
CA SER A 512 15.12 50.74 -76.92
C SER A 512 14.19 50.66 -75.70
N VAL A 513 14.76 50.25 -74.57
CA VAL A 513 14.18 50.02 -73.22
C VAL A 513 13.41 51.23 -72.65
N PRO A 514 12.36 50.99 -71.83
CA PRO A 514 11.99 51.80 -70.68
C PRO A 514 12.24 51.09 -69.33
N GLN A 515 12.63 51.87 -68.33
CA GLN A 515 12.78 51.56 -66.89
C GLN A 515 12.30 52.83 -66.13
N VAL A 516 12.16 52.81 -64.78
CA VAL A 516 11.97 54.01 -63.90
C VAL A 516 10.52 54.58 -63.97
N LYS A 517 9.75 54.97 -62.92
CA LYS A 517 9.80 55.11 -61.42
C LYS A 517 8.31 55.19 -60.90
N GLU A 518 7.87 55.31 -59.63
CA GLU A 518 8.41 55.38 -58.24
C GLU A 518 7.30 54.95 -57.21
N THR A 519 7.62 55.00 -55.91
CA THR A 519 6.83 54.88 -54.65
C THR A 519 5.81 56.05 -54.40
N PRO A 520 4.95 56.13 -53.32
CA PRO A 520 5.21 55.77 -51.89
C PRO A 520 4.06 55.35 -50.90
N LYS A 521 4.47 54.90 -49.69
CA LYS A 521 3.73 54.77 -48.38
C LYS A 521 2.50 53.83 -48.32
N SER A 522 2.08 53.27 -47.17
CA SER A 522 2.57 53.22 -45.75
C SER A 522 2.65 51.72 -45.32
N GLU A 523 2.98 51.23 -44.11
CA GLU A 523 3.02 51.76 -42.72
C GLU A 523 4.12 51.01 -41.88
N ASP A 524 4.12 51.14 -40.55
CA ASP A 524 5.05 50.59 -39.51
C ASP A 524 5.44 49.09 -39.63
N ALA A 525 6.61 48.59 -39.19
CA ALA A 525 7.29 48.61 -37.87
C ALA A 525 6.55 47.78 -36.77
N SER A 526 7.20 47.03 -35.86
CA SER A 526 8.62 46.92 -35.48
C SER A 526 9.03 45.49 -35.01
N GLU A 527 10.29 45.31 -34.59
CA GLU A 527 10.91 44.06 -34.08
C GLU A 527 10.38 43.59 -32.70
N PRO A 528 10.71 42.35 -32.24
CA PRO A 528 9.93 41.63 -31.23
C PRO A 528 10.23 42.02 -29.76
N VAL A 529 9.29 41.68 -28.87
CA VAL A 529 9.42 41.77 -27.41
C VAL A 529 8.97 40.44 -26.80
N THR A 530 9.69 40.01 -25.75
CA THR A 530 9.39 38.84 -24.92
C THR A 530 8.32 39.14 -23.88
N GLN A 531 7.37 38.22 -23.71
CA GLN A 531 6.66 37.96 -22.45
C GLN A 531 6.63 36.43 -22.34
N ASP A 532 7.26 35.83 -21.33
CA ASP A 532 6.77 35.70 -19.94
C ASP A 532 5.59 34.74 -19.90
N VAL A 533 5.86 33.54 -19.36
CA VAL A 533 4.85 32.52 -19.03
C VAL A 533 4.57 32.67 -17.54
N GLU A 534 3.32 32.93 -17.17
CA GLU A 534 2.90 32.92 -15.78
C GLU A 534 2.70 31.47 -15.34
N GLU A 535 3.31 31.10 -14.21
CA GLU A 535 3.10 29.81 -13.54
C GLU A 535 1.87 29.95 -12.63
N GLU A 536 0.79 29.21 -12.93
CA GLU A 536 -0.37 29.12 -12.02
C GLU A 536 -0.07 28.04 -10.95
N GLU A 537 0.31 28.48 -9.74
CA GLU A 537 0.40 27.64 -8.55
C GLU A 537 -1.01 27.48 -7.92
N ASP A 538 -1.60 26.28 -8.00
CA ASP A 538 -2.89 25.96 -7.36
C ASP A 538 -2.74 25.88 -5.82
N GLU A 539 -2.94 27.01 -5.14
CA GLU A 539 -2.90 27.13 -3.67
C GLU A 539 -4.13 26.45 -3.01
N PHE A 540 -3.99 25.16 -2.69
CA PHE A 540 -4.99 24.39 -1.95
C PHE A 540 -5.12 24.84 -0.48
N SER A 541 -5.89 25.91 -0.25
CA SER A 541 -6.29 26.33 1.09
C SER A 541 -7.39 25.44 1.66
N PHE A 542 -7.15 24.85 2.85
CA PHE A 542 -8.12 24.02 3.58
C PHE A 542 -8.68 24.82 4.77
N GLU A 543 -9.87 25.40 4.63
CA GLU A 543 -10.58 26.03 5.75
C GLU A 543 -11.15 24.95 6.69
N ILE A 544 -10.62 24.87 7.91
CA ILE A 544 -11.15 24.03 8.99
C ILE A 544 -12.31 24.79 9.67
N PRO A 545 -13.54 24.25 9.74
CA PRO A 545 -14.63 24.89 10.48
C PRO A 545 -14.36 24.85 12.00
N GLU A 546 -14.46 26.00 12.67
CA GLU A 546 -14.41 26.06 14.14
C GLU A 546 -15.68 25.44 14.75
N GLU A 547 -15.54 24.42 15.59
CA GLU A 547 -16.66 23.96 16.44
C GLU A 547 -16.88 24.94 17.61
N SER A 548 -18.11 25.41 17.75
CA SER A 548 -18.48 26.40 18.76
C SER A 548 -18.60 25.77 20.16
N THR A 549 -17.88 26.33 21.13
CA THR A 549 -18.01 25.95 22.55
C THR A 549 -19.39 26.31 23.12
N GLN A 550 -20.03 25.35 23.81
CA GLN A 550 -21.13 25.63 24.75
C GLN A 550 -20.91 24.92 26.08
N ASP A 551 -20.87 25.72 27.14
CA ASP A 551 -20.86 25.29 28.55
C ASP A 551 -22.27 24.82 28.98
N SER A 552 -22.34 23.76 29.79
CA SER A 552 -23.56 23.27 30.44
C SER A 552 -23.24 22.37 31.64
N GLY A 553 -22.59 22.91 32.66
CA GLY A 553 -22.35 22.19 33.91
C GLY A 553 -23.60 21.96 34.77
N ALA A 554 -23.89 20.70 35.14
CA ALA A 554 -24.77 20.36 36.26
C ALA A 554 -24.42 19.01 36.92
N THR A 555 -24.22 19.06 38.24
CA THR A 555 -24.12 18.01 39.26
C THR A 555 -24.59 16.58 38.93
N VAL A 556 -23.77 15.59 39.32
CA VAL A 556 -24.19 14.19 39.59
C VAL A 556 -23.84 13.86 41.05
N GLU A 557 -24.75 13.19 41.78
CA GLU A 557 -24.52 12.71 43.15
C GLU A 557 -24.00 11.26 43.17
N GLU A 558 -23.29 10.91 44.24
CA GLU A 558 -22.63 9.63 44.47
C GLU A 558 -23.63 8.50 44.85
N GLN A 559 -23.66 7.39 44.09
CA GLN A 559 -24.04 6.07 44.62
C GLN A 559 -23.73 4.88 43.69
N LEU A 560 -23.04 3.88 44.26
CA LEU A 560 -23.01 2.46 43.88
C LEU A 560 -23.65 1.67 45.06
N PRO A 561 -23.95 0.33 45.01
CA PRO A 561 -23.43 -0.69 44.07
C PRO A 561 -24.45 -1.78 43.61
N VAL A 562 -23.89 -2.85 43.00
CA VAL A 562 -24.34 -4.27 42.90
C VAL A 562 -24.91 -4.73 41.55
N ASP A 563 -24.35 -5.84 41.07
CA ASP A 563 -24.68 -6.56 39.84
C ASP A 563 -26.09 -7.15 39.77
N THR A 564 -26.74 -6.95 38.62
CA THR A 564 -27.54 -7.99 37.93
C THR A 564 -27.50 -7.73 36.42
N VAL A 565 -27.21 -8.76 35.62
CA VAL A 565 -27.30 -8.67 34.15
C VAL A 565 -28.76 -8.85 33.74
N GLU A 566 -29.47 -7.76 33.43
CA GLU A 566 -30.72 -7.79 32.69
C GLU A 566 -30.47 -7.44 31.21
N VAL A 567 -31.05 -8.21 30.30
CA VAL A 567 -31.02 -7.92 28.86
C VAL A 567 -32.11 -6.89 28.57
N ILE A 568 -31.70 -5.65 28.32
CA ILE A 568 -32.60 -4.56 27.89
C ILE A 568 -32.68 -4.60 26.36
N GLU A 569 -33.83 -5.00 25.83
CA GLU A 569 -34.17 -4.72 24.43
C GLU A 569 -34.41 -3.20 24.29
N VAL A 570 -33.43 -2.50 23.72
CA VAL A 570 -33.57 -1.09 23.34
C VAL A 570 -34.49 -1.04 22.09
N PRO A 571 -35.54 -0.21 22.08
CA PRO A 571 -36.35 -0.04 20.87
C PRO A 571 -35.54 0.72 19.80
N ASP A 572 -35.54 0.22 18.57
CA ASP A 572 -34.88 0.88 17.45
C ASP A 572 -35.40 2.31 17.24
N GLU A 573 -34.51 3.31 17.20
CA GLU A 573 -34.90 4.67 16.80
C GLU A 573 -35.15 4.70 15.28
N GLU A 574 -36.35 5.12 14.86
CA GLU A 574 -36.69 5.19 13.44
C GLU A 574 -35.83 6.25 12.72
N ASP A 575 -35.00 5.82 11.76
CA ASP A 575 -34.25 6.72 10.88
C ASP A 575 -35.21 7.58 10.03
N VAL A 576 -35.39 8.82 10.48
CA VAL A 576 -36.27 9.81 9.85
C VAL A 576 -35.74 10.39 8.54
N THR A 577 -34.53 10.04 8.10
CA THR A 577 -33.95 10.53 6.84
C THR A 577 -34.69 9.97 5.61
N PRO A 578 -34.52 10.58 4.41
CA PRO A 578 -35.05 10.01 3.17
C PRO A 578 -34.57 8.57 2.90
N SER A 579 -33.38 8.21 3.39
CA SER A 579 -32.79 6.88 3.27
C SER A 579 -33.49 5.86 4.17
N GLY A 580 -33.64 6.14 5.47
CA GLY A 580 -34.39 5.29 6.40
C GLY A 580 -35.86 5.11 6.01
N ARG A 581 -36.51 6.18 5.52
CA ARG A 581 -37.85 6.10 4.94
C ARG A 581 -37.92 5.11 3.77
N LEU A 582 -36.92 5.09 2.88
CA LEU A 582 -36.83 4.11 1.78
C LEU A 582 -36.50 2.69 2.27
N ALA A 583 -35.67 2.54 3.31
CA ALA A 583 -35.38 1.24 3.92
C ALA A 583 -36.63 0.60 4.53
N SER A 584 -37.39 1.35 5.34
CA SER A 584 -38.65 0.86 5.95
C SER A 584 -39.68 0.43 4.91
N LEU A 585 -39.80 1.15 3.79
CA LEU A 585 -40.69 0.80 2.67
C LEU A 585 -40.22 -0.43 1.89
N ARG A 586 -38.93 -0.78 1.94
CA ARG A 586 -38.37 -1.97 1.30
C ARG A 586 -38.61 -3.22 2.13
N ASP A 587 -38.43 -3.12 3.45
CA ASP A 587 -38.61 -4.25 4.37
C ASP A 587 -40.09 -4.68 4.48
N GLU A 588 -41.02 -3.72 4.43
CA GLU A 588 -42.48 -3.96 4.38
C GLU A 588 -42.95 -4.61 3.07
N MET A 589 -42.10 -4.74 2.04
CA MET A 589 -42.37 -5.56 0.84
C MET A 589 -41.92 -7.02 0.97
N THR A 590 -41.16 -7.36 2.02
CA THR A 590 -40.56 -8.70 2.21
C THR A 590 -40.98 -9.44 3.47
N GLY A 591 -41.68 -8.80 4.43
CA GLY A 591 -42.08 -9.41 5.71
C GLY A 591 -43.58 -9.36 6.05
N GLU A 592 -44.12 -10.42 6.66
CA GLU A 592 -45.50 -10.46 7.20
C GLU A 592 -45.65 -9.73 8.56
N LYS A 593 -45.32 -8.44 8.61
CA LYS A 593 -45.60 -7.56 9.77
C LYS A 593 -46.21 -6.23 9.30
N PRO A 594 -47.52 -5.99 9.48
CA PRO A 594 -48.12 -4.71 9.11
C PRO A 594 -47.73 -3.63 10.12
N SER A 595 -47.30 -2.46 9.64
CA SER A 595 -47.14 -1.27 10.48
C SER A 595 -48.47 -0.85 11.14
N ALA A 596 -48.38 -0.18 12.29
CA ALA A 596 -49.54 0.38 12.99
C ALA A 596 -50.18 1.57 12.25
N GLU A 597 -49.44 2.19 11.32
CA GLU A 597 -49.94 3.32 10.50
C GLU A 597 -50.17 2.91 9.04
N GLY A 598 -51.33 3.28 8.50
CA GLY A 598 -51.78 2.83 7.19
C GLY A 598 -50.88 3.31 6.04
N ARG A 599 -50.54 2.39 5.12
CA ARG A 599 -49.71 2.67 3.92
C ARG A 599 -50.19 3.87 3.09
N GLN A 600 -51.47 4.23 3.14
CA GLN A 600 -52.03 5.39 2.44
C GLN A 600 -51.65 6.73 3.11
N ASP A 601 -51.65 6.79 4.44
CA ASP A 601 -51.34 8.02 5.18
C ASP A 601 -49.83 8.31 5.17
N ARG A 602 -48.99 7.26 5.26
CA ARG A 602 -47.53 7.38 5.05
C ARG A 602 -47.17 7.82 3.63
N MET A 603 -47.93 7.40 2.60
CA MET A 603 -47.75 7.88 1.23
C MET A 603 -48.17 9.34 1.06
N ALA A 604 -49.23 9.81 1.72
CA ALA A 604 -49.61 11.22 1.70
C ALA A 604 -48.47 12.09 2.27
N ARG A 605 -47.97 11.74 3.46
CA ARG A 605 -46.89 12.46 4.15
C ARG A 605 -45.58 12.51 3.34
N PHE A 606 -45.28 11.50 2.52
CA PHE A 606 -44.11 11.49 1.63
C PHE A 606 -44.20 12.50 0.46
N PHE A 607 -45.40 12.98 0.11
CA PHE A 607 -45.61 13.94 -0.97
C PHE A 607 -46.09 15.33 -0.51
N GLU A 608 -46.21 15.57 0.80
CA GLU A 608 -46.60 16.87 1.37
C GLU A 608 -45.41 17.84 1.55
N ASP A 609 -44.18 17.34 1.76
CA ASP A 609 -42.98 18.18 1.81
C ASP A 609 -42.47 18.49 0.37
N ARG A 610 -42.88 19.64 -0.20
CA ARG A 610 -42.36 20.14 -1.49
C ARG A 610 -42.48 21.65 -1.72
#